data_AF-A0A2C5Z5D3-F1
#
_entry.id   AF-A0A2C5Z5D3-F1
#
_cell.length_a   1.000
_cell.length_b   1.000
_cell.length_c   1.000
_cell.angle_alpha   90.00
_cell.angle_beta   90.00
_cell.angle_gamma   90.00
#
_symmetry.space_group_name_H-M   'P 1'
#
loop_
_entity.id
_entity.type
_entity.pdbx_description
1 polymer ?
#
loop_
_entity_poly.entity_id
_entity_poly.type
_entity_poly.pdbx_seq_one_letter_code
_entity_poly.pdbx_strand_id
1 'polypeptide(L)'
;MAPSKSAFDSKVILQTGSPRGRDLSIKLSRPSQTSSEAWFNKTQPLLDVLSPTPQETDDDYRRVKIAVIDTGISPDHPLINDFIVKNFVETPNGRVRDDPKHGTDSIDLILTMLDTAKIYVARVFQAKEGDQLTPGYMAEVSRLPSGSLLYVDIISISAGFEHSHAKLAEAIRRASAADPEILIFAAAANWANTQSVAYPARLTGQVFCMFSTNGALRNSRDFNPNALDNADNFALLGQDVKLNPLSREGLSGTSIATAVAAGLAGRIIDFTRHADSRGHLTQQHRNKVASKLGLREIFHFMSQDHKDLEYRCVAPWELLPPEEMSAPTQHREDTRSKICGTIERALWKLNIVARQEYHKKLLTKLFGGNSRHACYALAATIFSLGLVRDWLYKQAIQEQPSHALLLTPASRLAGISLLVAGNVLVLSSTWALGITGTFLGDYFGILMDDMVTGFPFNVCGAPMYWGSTMSFLGTALLLGKPAGVFITAWVYIVYCAALRYEDPFTSAIYAKRERERAAMGGAAKKQI
;
A
#
# COMPACT_ATOMS: atom_id res chain seq x y z
N MET A 1 -26.16 -3.54 33.28
CA MET A 1 -25.15 -4.56 33.65
C MET A 1 -23.90 -4.28 32.84
N ALA A 2 -22.90 -3.66 33.46
CA ALA A 2 -21.64 -3.27 32.83
C ALA A 2 -20.59 -4.37 33.04
N PRO A 3 -19.68 -4.65 32.08
CA PRO A 3 -18.57 -5.56 32.29
C PRO A 3 -17.37 -4.84 32.92
N SER A 4 -16.73 -5.53 33.87
CA SER A 4 -15.63 -5.05 34.71
C SER A 4 -14.31 -4.97 33.95
N LYS A 5 -13.62 -3.83 34.09
CA LYS A 5 -12.21 -3.64 33.73
C LYS A 5 -11.30 -4.38 34.72
N SER A 6 -10.35 -5.19 34.24
CA SER A 6 -9.19 -5.61 35.04
C SER A 6 -7.93 -4.97 34.45
N ALA A 7 -7.43 -3.94 35.13
CA ALA A 7 -6.13 -3.33 34.87
C ALA A 7 -5.02 -4.23 35.43
N PHE A 8 -3.99 -4.48 34.63
CA PHE A 8 -2.72 -5.04 35.09
C PHE A 8 -1.98 -3.97 35.90
N ASP A 9 -1.95 -4.15 37.21
CA ASP A 9 -1.23 -3.29 38.16
C ASP A 9 -0.03 -4.08 38.69
N SER A 10 1.12 -3.98 38.01
CA SER A 10 2.35 -4.65 38.42
C SER A 10 3.07 -3.86 39.52
N LYS A 11 2.63 -4.06 40.77
CA LYS A 11 3.42 -3.69 41.97
C LYS A 11 4.59 -4.64 42.13
N VAL A 12 5.80 -4.10 41.96
CA VAL A 12 7.07 -4.77 42.31
C VAL A 12 7.11 -4.99 43.82
N ILE A 13 7.03 -6.25 44.26
CA ILE A 13 7.34 -6.65 45.63
C ILE A 13 8.84 -6.87 45.74
N LEU A 14 9.55 -5.92 46.34
CA LEU A 14 10.94 -6.09 46.78
C LEU A 14 10.93 -6.94 48.06
N GLN A 15 11.28 -8.23 47.95
CA GLN A 15 11.67 -9.02 49.12
C GLN A 15 13.15 -8.79 49.43
N THR A 16 13.41 -8.24 50.61
CA THR A 16 14.72 -8.04 51.21
C THR A 16 15.28 -9.37 51.75
N GLY A 17 16.40 -9.84 51.18
CA GLY A 17 17.23 -10.91 51.73
C GLY A 17 18.69 -10.47 51.83
N SER A 18 19.25 -10.51 53.05
CA SER A 18 20.63 -10.13 53.40
C SER A 18 21.67 -11.21 53.02
N PRO A 19 22.96 -10.90 52.84
CA PRO A 19 23.80 -11.47 51.78
C PRO A 19 24.74 -12.60 52.26
N ARG A 20 25.07 -13.52 51.35
CA ARG A 20 26.33 -14.28 51.42
C ARG A 20 27.03 -14.21 50.07
N GLY A 21 28.30 -13.79 50.15
CA GLY A 21 29.12 -13.33 49.05
C GLY A 21 29.18 -14.29 47.86
N ARG A 22 28.84 -13.75 46.70
CA ARG A 22 29.40 -14.16 45.42
C ARG A 22 29.68 -12.87 44.65
N ASP A 23 30.89 -12.79 44.13
CA ASP A 23 31.46 -11.69 43.37
C ASP A 23 30.50 -11.26 42.24
N LEU A 24 29.68 -10.25 42.50
CA LEU A 24 28.82 -9.62 41.52
C LEU A 24 29.70 -8.63 40.76
N SER A 25 30.41 -9.13 39.76
CA SER A 25 30.81 -8.28 38.64
C SER A 25 29.53 -7.78 37.98
N ILE A 26 29.05 -6.61 38.42
CA ILE A 26 27.98 -5.87 37.76
C ILE A 26 28.57 -5.47 36.40
N LYS A 27 28.35 -6.32 35.38
CA LYS A 27 28.56 -5.93 33.99
C LYS A 27 27.63 -4.75 33.73
N LEU A 28 28.19 -3.55 33.70
CA LEU A 28 27.57 -2.36 33.13
C LEU A 28 27.44 -2.59 31.61
N SER A 29 26.54 -3.48 31.19
CA SER A 29 26.16 -3.58 29.79
C SER A 29 25.20 -2.44 29.50
N ARG A 30 25.66 -1.40 28.79
CA ARG A 30 24.74 -0.44 28.17
C ARG A 30 23.74 -1.27 27.31
N PRO A 31 22.42 -1.09 27.46
CA PRO A 31 21.47 -1.78 26.60
C PRO A 31 21.82 -1.48 25.15
N SER A 32 21.98 -2.53 24.35
CA SER A 32 22.36 -2.39 22.95
C SER A 32 21.27 -1.63 22.20
N GLN A 33 21.58 -0.44 21.68
CA GLN A 33 20.65 0.34 20.86
C GLN A 33 20.32 -0.33 19.52
N THR A 34 20.96 -1.46 19.22
CA THR A 34 20.85 -2.21 17.95
C THR A 34 20.20 -3.58 18.12
N SER A 35 19.69 -3.92 19.31
CA SER A 35 18.97 -5.18 19.53
C SER A 35 17.57 -5.18 18.90
N SER A 36 17.00 -6.37 18.69
CA SER A 36 15.59 -6.53 18.31
C SER A 36 14.64 -5.88 19.34
N GLU A 37 14.94 -5.99 20.62
CA GLU A 37 14.21 -5.34 21.71
C GLU A 37 14.25 -3.80 21.59
N ALA A 38 15.41 -3.21 21.30
CA ALA A 38 15.53 -1.77 21.07
C ALA A 38 14.71 -1.32 19.84
N TRP A 39 14.64 -2.14 18.79
CA TRP A 39 13.80 -1.88 17.63
C TRP A 39 12.29 -1.90 17.99
N PHE A 40 11.83 -2.86 18.77
CA PHE A 40 10.45 -2.90 19.25
C PHE A 40 10.15 -1.71 20.17
N ASN A 41 11.04 -1.39 21.10
CA ASN A 41 10.89 -0.23 21.99
C ASN A 41 10.79 1.08 21.20
N LYS A 42 11.52 1.23 20.10
CA LYS A 42 11.43 2.40 19.22
C LYS A 42 10.13 2.42 18.39
N THR A 43 9.57 1.25 18.10
CA THR A 43 8.32 1.10 17.35
C THR A 43 7.07 1.26 18.24
N GLN A 44 7.17 0.95 19.52
CA GLN A 44 6.05 0.93 20.47
C GLN A 44 5.24 2.23 20.51
N PRO A 45 5.83 3.44 20.54
CA PRO A 45 5.04 4.68 20.56
C PRO A 45 4.11 4.82 19.34
N LEU A 46 4.53 4.33 18.17
CA LEU A 46 3.65 4.30 17.01
C LEU A 46 2.50 3.33 17.23
N LEU A 47 2.78 2.10 17.70
CA LEU A 47 1.74 1.11 17.93
C LEU A 47 0.71 1.60 18.94
N ASP A 48 1.14 2.28 20.01
CA ASP A 48 0.27 2.86 21.04
C ASP A 48 -0.65 3.94 20.46
N VAL A 49 -0.11 4.81 19.60
CA VAL A 49 -0.89 5.87 18.93
C VAL A 49 -1.87 5.28 17.92
N LEU A 50 -1.47 4.24 17.17
CA LEU A 50 -2.30 3.60 16.16
C LEU A 50 -3.40 2.72 16.76
N SER A 51 -3.18 2.16 17.95
CA SER A 51 -4.13 1.26 18.62
C SER A 51 -5.46 1.95 18.95
N PRO A 52 -6.61 1.29 18.72
CA PRO A 52 -7.91 1.91 18.95
C PRO A 52 -8.24 2.03 20.43
N THR A 53 -8.98 3.08 20.78
CA THR A 53 -9.77 3.14 22.02
C THR A 53 -11.23 2.74 21.75
N PRO A 54 -12.03 2.37 22.79
CA PRO A 54 -13.44 2.04 22.59
C PRO A 54 -14.28 3.12 21.90
N GLN A 55 -13.88 4.39 22.00
CA GLN A 55 -14.55 5.53 21.36
C GLN A 55 -14.23 5.63 19.85
N GLU A 56 -13.13 5.01 19.42
CA GLU A 56 -12.66 5.03 18.03
C GLU A 56 -13.17 3.82 17.22
N THR A 57 -13.80 2.85 17.89
CA THR A 57 -14.40 1.64 17.32
C THR A 57 -15.93 1.71 17.41
N ASP A 58 -16.56 2.27 16.38
CA ASP A 58 -18.01 2.37 16.25
C ASP A 58 -18.61 1.20 15.45
N ASP A 59 -19.90 1.26 15.12
CA ASP A 59 -20.62 0.16 14.44
C ASP A 59 -20.08 -0.16 13.04
N ASP A 60 -19.42 0.80 12.39
CA ASP A 60 -18.77 0.63 11.08
C ASP A 60 -17.36 0.02 11.17
N TYR A 61 -16.77 -0.03 12.37
CA TYR A 61 -15.42 -0.55 12.57
C TYR A 61 -15.37 -2.07 12.34
N ARG A 62 -14.45 -2.49 11.47
CA ARG A 62 -14.16 -3.91 11.21
C ARG A 62 -12.70 -4.23 11.45
N ARG A 63 -12.45 -5.15 12.39
CA ARG A 63 -11.12 -5.73 12.65
C ARG A 63 -10.49 -6.27 11.37
N VAL A 64 -9.19 -6.02 11.21
CA VAL A 64 -8.40 -6.59 10.11
C VAL A 64 -8.33 -8.12 10.22
N LYS A 65 -8.55 -8.80 9.10
CA LYS A 65 -8.50 -10.26 9.00
C LYS A 65 -7.20 -10.69 8.35
N ILE A 66 -6.44 -11.57 8.99
CA ILE A 66 -5.15 -12.05 8.50
C ILE A 66 -5.18 -13.58 8.41
N ALA A 67 -4.92 -14.12 7.21
CA ALA A 67 -4.67 -15.53 7.03
C ALA A 67 -3.17 -15.82 7.16
N VAL A 68 -2.82 -16.82 7.98
CA VAL A 68 -1.45 -17.31 8.15
C VAL A 68 -1.37 -18.70 7.53
N ILE A 69 -0.59 -18.82 6.45
CA ILE A 69 -0.37 -20.09 5.73
C ILE A 69 0.97 -20.65 6.20
N ASP A 70 0.92 -21.63 7.10
CA ASP A 70 2.11 -22.12 7.82
C ASP A 70 1.92 -23.56 8.36
N THR A 71 2.76 -23.99 9.31
CA THR A 71 2.78 -25.31 9.95
C THR A 71 1.61 -25.56 10.89
N GLY A 72 0.87 -24.52 11.28
CA GLY A 72 -0.33 -24.61 12.12
C GLY A 72 -0.29 -23.65 13.29
N ILE A 73 -0.93 -24.06 14.39
CA ILE A 73 -0.95 -23.34 15.67
C ILE A 73 -0.96 -24.36 16.81
N SER A 74 -0.25 -24.05 17.89
CA SER A 74 -0.26 -24.86 19.10
C SER A 74 -1.69 -24.95 19.68
N PRO A 75 -2.18 -26.15 20.03
CA PRO A 75 -3.50 -26.29 20.68
C PRO A 75 -3.55 -25.63 22.07
N ASP A 76 -2.39 -25.46 22.71
CA ASP A 76 -2.27 -24.82 24.02
C ASP A 76 -2.11 -23.29 23.93
N HIS A 77 -2.25 -22.71 22.72
CA HIS A 77 -2.14 -21.27 22.55
C HIS A 77 -3.25 -20.55 23.32
N PRO A 78 -2.95 -19.50 24.13
CA PRO A 78 -3.94 -18.87 25.01
C PRO A 78 -5.19 -18.33 24.28
N LEU A 79 -5.02 -17.90 23.02
CA LEU A 79 -6.08 -17.36 22.17
C LEU A 79 -6.59 -18.36 21.13
N ILE A 80 -6.33 -19.66 21.28
CA ILE A 80 -6.70 -20.67 20.27
C ILE A 80 -8.18 -20.64 19.89
N ASN A 81 -9.06 -20.33 20.85
CA ASN A 81 -10.51 -20.27 20.66
C ASN A 81 -10.97 -19.03 19.88
N ASP A 82 -10.11 -18.00 19.75
CA ASP A 82 -10.40 -16.79 18.99
C ASP A 82 -10.03 -16.93 17.50
N PHE A 83 -9.34 -18.02 17.14
CA PHE A 83 -8.82 -18.25 15.80
C PHE A 83 -9.68 -19.22 15.01
N ILE A 84 -9.72 -19.01 13.69
CA ILE A 84 -10.34 -19.97 12.77
C ILE A 84 -9.23 -20.84 12.20
N VAL A 85 -9.16 -22.09 12.64
CA VAL A 85 -8.12 -23.04 12.24
C VAL A 85 -8.66 -24.02 11.21
N LYS A 86 -8.00 -24.12 10.05
CA LYS A 86 -8.29 -25.12 9.02
C LYS A 86 -7.04 -25.90 8.67
N ASN A 87 -7.18 -27.23 8.68
CA ASN A 87 -6.13 -28.15 8.31
C ASN A 87 -6.32 -28.62 6.87
N PHE A 88 -5.27 -28.49 6.04
CA PHE A 88 -5.27 -28.92 4.63
C PHE A 88 -4.38 -30.16 4.42
N VAL A 89 -3.70 -30.64 5.45
CA VAL A 89 -2.88 -31.84 5.39
C VAL A 89 -3.55 -33.01 6.08
N GLU A 90 -3.43 -34.20 5.50
CA GLU A 90 -3.82 -35.44 6.16
C GLU A 90 -2.95 -35.66 7.40
N THR A 91 -3.58 -35.90 8.56
CA THR A 91 -2.87 -36.16 9.82
C THR A 91 -3.02 -37.64 10.20
N PRO A 92 -1.93 -38.44 10.17
CA PRO A 92 -1.93 -39.73 10.84
C PRO A 92 -2.29 -39.53 12.32
N ASN A 93 -3.31 -40.23 12.81
CA ASN A 93 -3.78 -40.20 14.22
C ASN A 93 -4.49 -38.91 14.69
N GLY A 94 -4.87 -38.00 13.79
CA GLY A 94 -5.74 -36.85 14.11
C GLY A 94 -5.17 -35.79 15.06
N ARG A 95 -3.89 -35.89 15.48
CA ARG A 95 -3.24 -34.89 16.34
C ARG A 95 -2.62 -33.79 15.48
N VAL A 96 -3.26 -32.62 15.48
CA VAL A 96 -2.67 -31.37 14.98
C VAL A 96 -1.56 -30.96 15.93
N ARG A 97 -0.30 -30.94 15.46
CA ARG A 97 0.83 -30.37 16.18
C ARG A 97 1.52 -29.37 15.26
N ASP A 98 1.68 -28.16 15.76
CA ASP A 98 2.55 -27.16 15.16
C ASP A 98 3.99 -27.48 15.58
N ASP A 99 4.59 -28.43 14.87
CA ASP A 99 5.96 -28.89 15.09
C ASP A 99 6.71 -28.90 13.75
N PRO A 100 7.67 -27.97 13.54
CA PRO A 100 8.14 -26.96 14.48
C PRO A 100 7.07 -25.88 14.74
N LYS A 101 7.18 -25.14 15.86
CA LYS A 101 6.27 -24.06 16.30
C LYS A 101 6.24 -22.81 15.39
N HIS A 102 6.60 -22.95 14.13
CA HIS A 102 6.85 -21.87 13.20
C HIS A 102 5.59 -21.04 12.90
N GLY A 103 4.43 -21.70 12.77
CA GLY A 103 3.14 -21.05 12.61
C GLY A 103 2.69 -20.30 13.87
N THR A 104 2.87 -20.90 15.05
CA THR A 104 2.61 -20.25 16.35
C THR A 104 3.45 -19.00 16.52
N ASP A 105 4.77 -19.10 16.27
CA ASP A 105 5.68 -17.97 16.37
C ASP A 105 5.29 -16.84 15.39
N SER A 106 4.90 -17.19 14.16
CA SER A 106 4.41 -16.21 13.17
C SER A 106 3.14 -15.50 13.63
N ILE A 107 2.20 -16.21 14.26
CA ILE A 107 0.97 -15.62 14.80
C ILE A 107 1.28 -14.68 15.97
N ASP A 108 2.14 -15.08 16.90
CA ASP A 108 2.56 -14.24 18.03
C ASP A 108 3.26 -12.95 17.58
N LEU A 109 4.09 -13.02 16.53
CA LEU A 109 4.72 -11.85 15.93
C LEU A 109 3.70 -10.90 15.29
N ILE A 110 2.71 -11.44 14.58
CA ILE A 110 1.62 -10.64 14.00
C ILE A 110 0.85 -9.93 15.12
N LEU A 111 0.50 -10.65 16.20
CA LEU A 111 -0.26 -10.12 17.32
C LEU A 111 0.52 -9.10 18.16
N THR A 112 1.86 -9.20 18.19
CA THR A 112 2.73 -8.17 18.78
C THR A 112 2.59 -6.83 18.06
N MET A 113 2.37 -6.85 16.74
CA MET A 113 2.18 -5.64 15.94
C MET A 113 0.70 -5.22 15.87
N LEU A 114 -0.22 -6.19 15.84
CA LEU A 114 -1.67 -6.00 15.71
C LEU A 114 -2.45 -6.98 16.60
N ASP A 115 -2.73 -6.56 17.83
CA ASP A 115 -3.48 -7.32 18.84
C ASP A 115 -4.99 -7.46 18.53
N THR A 116 -5.55 -6.55 17.73
CA THR A 116 -6.97 -6.59 17.32
C THR A 116 -7.24 -7.50 16.12
N ALA A 117 -6.24 -8.19 15.57
CA ALA A 117 -6.42 -8.98 14.35
C ALA A 117 -7.40 -10.16 14.54
N LYS A 118 -8.19 -10.46 13.49
CA LYS A 118 -8.89 -11.74 13.35
C LYS A 118 -8.00 -12.72 12.58
N ILE A 119 -7.49 -13.74 13.26
CA ILE A 119 -6.54 -14.68 12.67
C ILE A 119 -7.25 -15.90 12.09
N TYR A 120 -6.86 -16.24 10.87
CA TYR A 120 -7.24 -17.47 10.18
C TYR A 120 -5.98 -18.31 9.96
N VAL A 121 -5.94 -19.50 10.52
CA VAL A 121 -4.77 -20.39 10.43
C VAL A 121 -5.04 -21.44 9.37
N ALA A 122 -4.20 -21.46 8.33
CA ALA A 122 -4.23 -22.48 7.29
C ALA A 122 -2.99 -23.36 7.41
N ARG A 123 -3.16 -24.55 8.00
CA ARG A 123 -2.09 -25.53 8.10
C ARG A 123 -1.89 -26.25 6.77
N VAL A 124 -0.73 -26.04 6.15
CA VAL A 124 -0.39 -26.64 4.84
C VAL A 124 0.89 -27.47 4.87
N PHE A 125 1.66 -27.42 5.96
CA PHE A 125 2.87 -28.22 6.13
C PHE A 125 2.60 -29.42 7.05
N GLN A 126 3.07 -30.60 6.63
CA GLN A 126 3.04 -31.82 7.44
C GLN A 126 4.20 -31.90 8.44
N ALA A 127 5.36 -31.34 8.05
CA ALA A 127 6.61 -31.37 8.80
C ALA A 127 7.35 -30.01 8.66
N LYS A 128 8.59 -29.94 9.19
CA LYS A 128 9.47 -28.76 9.12
C LYS A 128 9.72 -28.25 7.69
N GLU A 129 9.68 -29.13 6.72
CA GLU A 129 9.89 -28.81 5.31
C GLU A 129 8.63 -29.14 4.51
N GLY A 130 8.35 -28.33 3.49
CA GLY A 130 7.27 -28.57 2.55
C GLY A 130 7.63 -29.70 1.59
N ASP A 131 6.67 -30.59 1.34
CA ASP A 131 6.75 -31.62 0.31
C ASP A 131 6.25 -31.11 -1.05
N GLN A 132 6.25 -31.97 -2.07
CA GLN A 132 5.75 -31.64 -3.40
C GLN A 132 4.24 -31.35 -3.44
N LEU A 133 3.48 -31.73 -2.40
CA LEU A 133 2.04 -31.52 -2.29
C LEU A 133 1.71 -30.16 -1.65
N THR A 134 2.63 -29.63 -0.84
CA THR A 134 2.49 -28.37 -0.10
C THR A 134 2.08 -27.18 -0.99
N PRO A 135 2.67 -26.94 -2.17
CA PRO A 135 2.20 -25.89 -3.08
C PRO A 135 0.75 -26.08 -3.54
N GLY A 136 0.29 -27.33 -3.63
CA GLY A 136 -1.09 -27.69 -3.93
C GLY A 136 -2.05 -27.30 -2.80
N TYR A 137 -1.70 -27.62 -1.55
CA TYR A 137 -2.46 -27.22 -0.37
C TYR A 137 -2.52 -25.69 -0.25
N MET A 138 -1.39 -25.00 -0.42
CA MET A 138 -1.35 -23.52 -0.45
C MET A 138 -2.28 -22.94 -1.52
N ALA A 139 -2.29 -23.54 -2.73
CA ALA A 139 -3.19 -23.11 -3.79
C ALA A 139 -4.66 -23.37 -3.46
N GLU A 140 -4.97 -24.41 -2.68
CA GLU A 140 -6.32 -24.71 -2.22
C GLU A 140 -6.82 -23.69 -1.21
N VAL A 141 -5.97 -23.23 -0.28
CA VAL A 141 -6.30 -22.13 0.65
C VAL A 141 -6.84 -20.92 -0.13
N SER A 142 -6.19 -20.59 -1.26
CA SER A 142 -6.56 -19.47 -2.12
C SER A 142 -7.73 -19.75 -3.08
N ARG A 143 -8.27 -20.97 -3.12
CA ARG A 143 -9.39 -21.37 -4.02
C ARG A 143 -10.71 -21.59 -3.30
N LEU A 144 -10.74 -21.54 -1.97
CA LEU A 144 -11.98 -21.79 -1.23
C LEU A 144 -13.08 -20.80 -1.63
N PRO A 145 -14.35 -21.25 -1.78
CA PRO A 145 -15.45 -20.37 -2.13
C PRO A 145 -15.54 -19.16 -1.20
N SER A 146 -16.01 -18.04 -1.74
CA SER A 146 -16.37 -16.84 -0.97
C SER A 146 -17.23 -17.25 0.23
N GLY A 147 -16.67 -17.18 1.44
CA GLY A 147 -17.36 -17.54 2.68
C GLY A 147 -16.64 -18.46 3.66
N SER A 148 -15.51 -19.11 3.31
CA SER A 148 -14.83 -20.03 4.27
C SER A 148 -13.39 -19.66 4.67
N LEU A 149 -12.60 -18.98 3.83
CA LEU A 149 -11.34 -18.31 4.22
C LEU A 149 -11.04 -17.06 3.33
N LEU A 150 -11.80 -16.87 2.25
CA LEU A 150 -11.43 -16.00 1.13
C LEU A 150 -11.74 -14.50 1.31
N TYR A 151 -12.13 -14.05 2.50
CA TYR A 151 -12.45 -12.64 2.76
C TYR A 151 -11.57 -12.08 3.87
N VAL A 152 -10.26 -12.35 3.76
CA VAL A 152 -9.22 -11.75 4.59
C VAL A 152 -8.67 -10.50 3.92
N ASP A 153 -8.11 -9.60 4.71
CA ASP A 153 -7.46 -8.40 4.19
C ASP A 153 -5.99 -8.69 3.83
N ILE A 154 -5.35 -9.61 4.56
CA ILE A 154 -3.93 -9.97 4.41
C ILE A 154 -3.76 -11.50 4.41
N ILE A 155 -2.85 -11.99 3.57
CA ILE A 155 -2.29 -13.35 3.62
C ILE A 155 -0.80 -13.24 3.95
N SER A 156 -0.36 -13.92 5.01
CA SER A 156 1.04 -14.07 5.39
C SER A 156 1.52 -15.48 5.05
N ILE A 157 2.56 -15.58 4.23
CA ILE A 157 3.20 -16.83 3.80
C ILE A 157 4.65 -16.82 4.26
N SER A 158 4.91 -17.30 5.46
CA SER A 158 6.25 -17.31 6.05
C SER A 158 7.13 -18.45 5.53
N ALA A 159 6.93 -18.90 4.28
CA ALA A 159 7.64 -20.01 3.66
C ALA A 159 7.71 -19.86 2.13
N GLY A 160 8.55 -20.66 1.48
CA GLY A 160 8.67 -20.65 0.03
C GLY A 160 9.43 -21.84 -0.54
N PHE A 161 9.40 -21.95 -1.87
CA PHE A 161 9.95 -23.04 -2.68
C PHE A 161 10.95 -22.50 -3.70
N GLU A 162 11.91 -23.32 -4.09
CA GLU A 162 12.91 -22.92 -5.08
C GLU A 162 12.29 -22.76 -6.48
N HIS A 163 11.36 -23.64 -6.84
CA HIS A 163 10.72 -23.70 -8.14
C HIS A 163 9.34 -23.04 -8.17
N SER A 164 8.94 -22.58 -9.36
CA SER A 164 7.62 -22.00 -9.59
C SER A 164 6.54 -23.07 -9.63
N HIS A 165 5.37 -22.78 -9.06
CA HIS A 165 4.22 -23.69 -9.08
C HIS A 165 2.99 -23.03 -9.71
N ALA A 166 2.56 -23.51 -10.89
CA ALA A 166 1.49 -22.89 -11.68
C ALA A 166 0.15 -22.78 -10.92
N LYS A 167 -0.24 -23.81 -10.16
CA LYS A 167 -1.48 -23.79 -9.35
C LYS A 167 -1.44 -22.70 -8.28
N LEU A 168 -0.29 -22.54 -7.62
CA LEU A 168 -0.07 -21.51 -6.60
C LEU A 168 0.02 -20.11 -7.25
N ALA A 169 0.59 -20.00 -8.46
CA ALA A 169 0.66 -18.74 -9.21
C ALA A 169 -0.73 -18.20 -9.54
N GLU A 170 -1.59 -19.10 -10.03
CA GLU A 170 -2.98 -18.78 -10.34
C GLU A 170 -3.76 -18.38 -9.08
N ALA A 171 -3.56 -19.11 -7.99
CA ALA A 171 -4.14 -18.80 -6.68
C ALA A 171 -3.76 -17.40 -6.19
N ILE A 172 -2.47 -17.07 -6.23
CA ILE A 172 -1.95 -15.75 -5.83
C ILE A 172 -2.48 -14.65 -6.74
N ARG A 173 -2.50 -14.87 -8.06
CA ARG A 173 -3.02 -13.89 -9.02
C ARG A 173 -4.49 -13.58 -8.78
N ARG A 174 -5.30 -14.60 -8.46
CA ARG A 174 -6.72 -14.44 -8.11
C ARG A 174 -6.88 -13.67 -6.81
N ALA A 175 -6.14 -14.03 -5.77
CA ALA A 175 -6.20 -13.34 -4.48
C ALA A 175 -5.79 -11.86 -4.61
N SER A 176 -4.69 -11.56 -5.32
CA SER A 176 -4.25 -10.18 -5.58
C SER A 176 -5.17 -9.38 -6.52
N ALA A 177 -6.05 -10.06 -7.26
CA ALA A 177 -7.01 -9.42 -8.17
C ALA A 177 -8.43 -9.40 -7.60
N ALA A 178 -8.63 -9.85 -6.35
CA ALA A 178 -9.91 -9.78 -5.68
C ALA A 178 -10.35 -8.32 -5.46
N ASP A 179 -11.65 -8.10 -5.29
CA ASP A 179 -12.22 -6.82 -4.87
C ASP A 179 -13.02 -7.01 -3.58
N PRO A 180 -12.57 -6.47 -2.43
CA PRO A 180 -11.32 -5.70 -2.25
C PRO A 180 -10.04 -6.54 -2.42
N GLU A 181 -8.95 -5.89 -2.82
CA GLU A 181 -7.62 -6.51 -3.04
C GLU A 181 -7.11 -7.19 -1.76
N ILE A 182 -6.62 -8.44 -1.87
CA ILE A 182 -5.98 -9.14 -0.76
C ILE A 182 -4.48 -8.92 -0.83
N LEU A 183 -3.89 -8.40 0.25
CA LEU A 183 -2.45 -8.15 0.33
C LEU A 183 -1.72 -9.43 0.72
N ILE A 184 -0.69 -9.80 -0.04
CA ILE A 184 0.03 -11.06 0.17
C ILE A 184 1.48 -10.73 0.54
N PHE A 185 1.93 -11.21 1.70
CA PHE A 185 3.30 -11.12 2.17
C PHE A 185 3.95 -12.49 2.11
N ALA A 186 5.18 -12.59 1.59
CA ALA A 186 5.91 -13.84 1.59
C ALA A 186 7.41 -13.66 1.87
N ALA A 187 7.97 -14.64 2.57
CA ALA A 187 9.37 -14.68 2.95
C ALA A 187 10.29 -14.85 1.74
N ALA A 188 11.32 -14.01 1.66
CA ALA A 188 12.25 -14.04 0.53
C ALA A 188 13.10 -15.32 0.45
N ALA A 189 13.34 -16.01 1.58
CA ALA A 189 14.15 -17.21 1.81
C ALA A 189 15.31 -16.96 2.79
N ASN A 190 15.92 -18.04 3.26
CA ASN A 190 17.10 -18.02 4.13
C ASN A 190 18.29 -18.70 3.44
N TRP A 191 18.43 -18.52 2.13
CA TRP A 191 19.41 -19.24 1.31
C TRP A 191 20.71 -18.47 1.06
N ALA A 192 20.86 -17.27 1.63
CA ALA A 192 21.99 -16.39 1.35
C ALA A 192 22.26 -16.31 -0.18
N ASN A 193 23.52 -16.22 -0.60
CA ASN A 193 23.88 -16.16 -2.01
C ASN A 193 23.89 -17.51 -2.75
N THR A 194 23.28 -18.56 -2.19
CA THR A 194 23.26 -19.88 -2.85
C THR A 194 22.10 -20.09 -3.80
N GLN A 195 20.99 -19.36 -3.60
CA GLN A 195 19.79 -19.47 -4.42
C GLN A 195 19.10 -18.11 -4.58
N SER A 196 18.26 -17.98 -5.59
CA SER A 196 17.41 -16.79 -5.79
C SER A 196 16.27 -16.75 -4.78
N VAL A 197 15.67 -15.56 -4.56
CA VAL A 197 14.44 -15.37 -3.77
C VAL A 197 13.41 -16.48 -4.01
N ALA A 198 12.85 -17.05 -2.96
CA ALA A 198 11.87 -18.13 -3.04
C ALA A 198 10.58 -17.75 -3.77
N TYR A 199 9.91 -18.77 -4.28
CA TYR A 199 8.54 -18.71 -4.75
C TYR A 199 7.59 -18.97 -3.57
N PRO A 200 6.54 -18.16 -3.33
CA PRO A 200 6.00 -17.15 -4.23
C PRO A 200 6.53 -15.72 -4.06
N ALA A 201 7.43 -15.46 -3.12
CA ALA A 201 7.92 -14.10 -2.82
C ALA A 201 8.47 -13.37 -4.06
N ARG A 202 9.10 -14.09 -4.99
CA ARG A 202 9.59 -13.52 -6.27
C ARG A 202 8.50 -13.01 -7.22
N LEU A 203 7.22 -13.27 -6.97
CA LEU A 203 6.09 -12.69 -7.72
C LEU A 203 5.84 -11.23 -7.30
N THR A 204 6.84 -10.37 -7.48
CA THR A 204 6.87 -8.99 -6.95
C THR A 204 5.74 -8.11 -7.46
N GLY A 205 5.08 -8.47 -8.58
CA GLY A 205 3.86 -7.82 -9.05
C GLY A 205 2.66 -8.04 -8.12
N GLN A 206 2.53 -9.21 -7.50
CA GLN A 206 1.37 -9.61 -6.67
C GLN A 206 1.70 -9.72 -5.17
N VAL A 207 2.94 -10.07 -4.82
CA VAL A 207 3.39 -10.35 -3.45
C VAL A 207 4.34 -9.27 -2.94
N PHE A 208 4.22 -8.91 -1.65
CA PHE A 208 5.25 -8.20 -0.91
C PHE A 208 6.35 -9.21 -0.53
N CYS A 209 7.45 -9.19 -1.27
CA CYS A 209 8.64 -9.97 -0.97
C CYS A 209 9.34 -9.38 0.26
N MET A 210 9.39 -10.13 1.35
CA MET A 210 9.94 -9.64 2.61
C MET A 210 11.32 -10.23 2.90
N PHE A 211 12.31 -9.34 2.98
CA PHE A 211 13.66 -9.63 3.45
C PHE A 211 13.79 -9.30 4.95
N SER A 212 14.89 -9.72 5.57
CA SER A 212 15.15 -9.50 7.00
C SER A 212 16.15 -8.38 7.27
N THR A 213 15.94 -7.64 8.36
CA THR A 213 16.95 -6.78 8.99
C THR A 213 17.23 -7.24 10.42
N ASN A 214 18.37 -6.81 10.96
CA ASN A 214 18.59 -6.80 12.40
C ASN A 214 17.99 -5.55 13.07
N GLY A 215 18.12 -5.45 14.39
CA GLY A 215 17.61 -4.31 15.18
C GLY A 215 18.25 -2.96 14.83
N ALA A 216 19.39 -2.95 14.13
CA ALA A 216 20.06 -1.75 13.64
C ALA A 216 19.57 -1.29 12.25
N LEU A 217 18.49 -1.89 11.71
CA LEU A 217 18.04 -1.70 10.32
C LEU A 217 19.12 -2.04 9.27
N ARG A 218 20.00 -3.00 9.57
CA ARG A 218 20.95 -3.55 8.59
C ARG A 218 20.41 -4.82 7.98
N ASN A 219 20.69 -5.03 6.70
CA ASN A 219 20.37 -6.26 5.99
C ASN A 219 20.96 -7.48 6.73
N SER A 220 20.15 -8.51 6.97
CA SER A 220 20.58 -9.80 7.54
C SER A 220 21.35 -10.64 6.52
N ARG A 221 22.57 -10.19 6.19
CA ARG A 221 23.42 -10.74 5.12
C ARG A 221 23.75 -12.23 5.26
N ASP A 222 23.70 -12.74 6.47
CA ASP A 222 24.01 -14.15 6.75
C ASP A 222 23.00 -15.11 6.11
N PHE A 223 21.77 -14.66 5.83
CA PHE A 223 20.73 -15.53 5.28
C PHE A 223 19.81 -14.91 4.23
N ASN A 224 19.72 -13.58 4.12
CA ASN A 224 18.93 -12.98 3.04
C ASN A 224 19.50 -13.38 1.67
N PRO A 225 18.66 -13.85 0.72
CA PRO A 225 19.09 -14.05 -0.65
C PRO A 225 19.36 -12.71 -1.34
N ASN A 226 20.08 -12.73 -2.47
CA ASN A 226 20.31 -11.54 -3.27
C ASN A 226 19.01 -10.78 -3.57
N ALA A 227 19.10 -9.46 -3.53
CA ALA A 227 18.00 -8.57 -3.84
C ALA A 227 17.54 -8.77 -5.30
N LEU A 228 16.25 -8.55 -5.56
CA LEU A 228 15.71 -8.67 -6.91
C LEU A 228 15.92 -7.36 -7.68
N ASP A 229 16.36 -7.47 -8.92
CA ASP A 229 16.41 -6.33 -9.83
C ASP A 229 15.02 -5.76 -10.09
N ASN A 230 14.92 -4.44 -10.15
CA ASN A 230 13.67 -3.71 -10.42
C ASN A 230 12.52 -4.02 -9.44
N ALA A 231 12.83 -4.51 -8.24
CA ALA A 231 11.88 -4.74 -7.17
C ALA A 231 12.06 -3.74 -6.02
N ASP A 232 11.10 -3.69 -5.10
CA ASP A 232 11.18 -2.79 -3.95
C ASP A 232 12.18 -3.26 -2.89
N ASN A 233 12.40 -4.58 -2.77
CA ASN A 233 13.31 -5.21 -1.80
C ASN A 233 13.11 -4.73 -0.36
N PHE A 234 11.85 -4.71 0.10
CA PHE A 234 11.53 -4.33 1.47
C PHE A 234 12.10 -5.33 2.47
N ALA A 235 12.74 -4.81 3.52
CA ALA A 235 13.26 -5.57 4.62
C ALA A 235 12.70 -5.06 5.95
N LEU A 236 12.32 -5.97 6.85
CA LEU A 236 11.86 -5.66 8.21
C LEU A 236 12.62 -6.50 9.24
N LEU A 237 12.50 -6.13 10.52
CA LEU A 237 13.13 -6.88 11.61
C LEU A 237 12.77 -8.37 11.54
N GLY A 238 13.79 -9.20 11.34
CA GLY A 238 13.65 -10.65 11.26
C GLY A 238 14.83 -11.40 11.86
N GLN A 239 15.77 -10.73 12.52
CA GLN A 239 16.94 -11.34 13.14
C GLN A 239 16.96 -11.10 14.66
N ASP A 240 17.28 -12.17 15.40
CA ASP A 240 17.39 -12.22 16.86
C ASP A 240 16.12 -11.72 17.59
N VAL A 241 14.94 -12.04 17.08
CA VAL A 241 13.65 -11.62 17.65
C VAL A 241 13.23 -12.55 18.79
N LYS A 242 12.94 -11.98 19.97
CA LYS A 242 12.55 -12.75 21.16
C LYS A 242 11.08 -12.55 21.49
N LEU A 243 10.27 -13.58 21.24
CA LEU A 243 8.86 -13.61 21.66
C LEU A 243 8.70 -13.80 23.17
N ASN A 244 9.61 -14.57 23.78
CA ASN A 244 9.73 -14.69 25.23
C ASN A 244 11.04 -14.00 25.67
N PRO A 245 10.99 -12.92 26.47
CA PRO A 245 12.19 -12.24 26.96
C PRO A 245 13.15 -13.14 27.75
N LEU A 246 12.65 -14.24 28.33
CA LEU A 246 13.45 -15.23 29.06
C LEU A 246 14.20 -16.20 28.12
N SER A 247 13.86 -16.22 26.83
CA SER A 247 14.55 -17.06 25.84
C SER A 247 16.00 -16.60 25.66
N ARG A 248 16.92 -17.57 25.70
CA ARG A 248 18.35 -17.33 25.47
C ARG A 248 18.67 -17.02 24.02
N GLU A 249 17.93 -17.61 23.08
CA GLU A 249 18.11 -17.45 21.64
C GLU A 249 16.91 -16.74 21.04
N GLY A 250 17.17 -15.81 20.12
CA GLY A 250 16.14 -15.15 19.31
C GLY A 250 15.88 -15.88 17.99
N LEU A 251 14.66 -15.78 17.50
CA LEU A 251 14.24 -16.28 16.19
C LEU A 251 14.87 -15.43 15.08
N SER A 252 15.36 -16.09 14.03
CA SER A 252 15.94 -15.40 12.86
C SER A 252 15.45 -16.02 11.56
N GLY A 253 15.02 -15.18 10.61
CA GLY A 253 14.61 -15.57 9.28
C GLY A 253 13.77 -14.53 8.55
N THR A 254 13.71 -14.63 7.23
CA THR A 254 12.78 -13.82 6.41
C THR A 254 11.31 -14.14 6.71
N SER A 255 11.03 -15.33 7.26
CA SER A 255 9.72 -15.70 7.82
C SER A 255 9.30 -14.79 8.98
N ILE A 256 10.22 -14.51 9.91
CA ILE A 256 10.01 -13.60 11.04
C ILE A 256 9.68 -12.19 10.53
N ALA A 257 10.48 -11.67 9.59
CA ALA A 257 10.24 -10.38 8.96
C ALA A 257 8.89 -10.31 8.23
N THR A 258 8.45 -11.42 7.62
CA THR A 258 7.15 -11.53 6.94
C THR A 258 6.00 -11.37 7.93
N ALA A 259 6.06 -12.06 9.07
CA ALA A 259 5.05 -11.95 10.12
C ALA A 259 4.97 -10.53 10.71
N VAL A 260 6.13 -9.92 11.03
CA VAL A 260 6.19 -8.53 11.53
C VAL A 260 5.64 -7.56 10.48
N ALA A 261 5.96 -7.75 9.19
CA ALA A 261 5.45 -6.90 8.11
C ALA A 261 3.94 -7.02 7.91
N ALA A 262 3.40 -8.24 7.95
CA ALA A 262 1.97 -8.49 7.86
C ALA A 262 1.21 -7.86 9.04
N GLY A 263 1.75 -7.96 10.26
CA GLY A 263 1.20 -7.32 11.44
C GLY A 263 1.24 -5.79 11.36
N LEU A 264 2.37 -5.20 10.93
CA LEU A 264 2.50 -3.75 10.73
C LEU A 264 1.53 -3.24 9.65
N ALA A 265 1.47 -3.92 8.51
CA ALA A 265 0.52 -3.63 7.44
C ALA A 265 -0.92 -3.67 7.96
N GLY A 266 -1.24 -4.71 8.73
CA GLY A 266 -2.52 -4.85 9.40
C GLY A 266 -2.82 -3.67 10.31
N ARG A 267 -1.88 -3.25 11.16
CA ARG A 267 -2.05 -2.11 12.06
C ARG A 267 -2.31 -0.80 11.32
N ILE A 268 -1.60 -0.56 10.23
CA ILE A 268 -1.81 0.63 9.39
C ILE A 268 -3.22 0.61 8.79
N ILE A 269 -3.66 -0.53 8.25
CA ILE A 269 -5.01 -0.68 7.67
C ILE A 269 -6.08 -0.53 8.76
N ASP A 270 -5.91 -1.17 9.92
CA ASP A 270 -6.82 -1.11 11.07
C ASP A 270 -7.01 0.34 11.52
N PHE A 271 -5.90 1.06 11.69
CA PHE A 271 -5.90 2.48 12.05
C PHE A 271 -6.75 3.33 11.10
N THR A 272 -6.71 3.08 9.79
CA THR A 272 -7.53 3.83 8.84
C THR A 272 -9.04 3.57 8.97
N ARG A 273 -9.45 2.49 9.64
CA ARG A 273 -10.85 2.11 9.86
C ARG A 273 -11.45 2.77 11.10
N HIS A 274 -10.63 3.36 11.97
CA HIS A 274 -11.08 4.01 13.20
C HIS A 274 -11.93 5.25 12.89
N ALA A 275 -12.91 5.56 13.73
CA ALA A 275 -13.89 6.62 13.48
C ALA A 275 -13.24 8.00 13.21
N ASP A 276 -12.23 8.36 14.00
CA ASP A 276 -11.47 9.61 13.86
C ASP A 276 -10.63 9.65 12.57
N SER A 277 -9.94 8.54 12.26
CA SER A 277 -9.19 8.39 11.01
C SER A 277 -10.09 8.46 9.79
N ARG A 278 -11.33 7.93 9.87
CA ARG A 278 -12.31 8.01 8.79
C ARG A 278 -12.80 9.43 8.52
N GLY A 279 -12.74 10.33 9.52
CA GLY A 279 -12.98 11.76 9.35
C GLY A 279 -11.85 12.50 8.62
N HIS A 280 -10.63 11.99 8.67
CA HIS A 280 -9.45 12.59 8.01
C HIS A 280 -9.16 11.99 6.64
N LEU A 281 -9.28 10.67 6.51
CA LEU A 281 -8.99 9.92 5.28
C LEU A 281 -10.28 9.62 4.54
N THR A 282 -10.41 10.02 3.27
CA THR A 282 -11.56 9.63 2.44
C THR A 282 -11.67 8.12 2.27
N GLN A 283 -12.87 7.58 1.97
CA GLN A 283 -13.04 6.16 1.66
C GLN A 283 -12.10 5.69 0.54
N GLN A 284 -11.84 6.54 -0.46
CA GLN A 284 -10.89 6.23 -1.54
C GLN A 284 -9.45 6.10 -1.03
N HIS A 285 -8.99 7.00 -0.15
CA HIS A 285 -7.67 6.87 0.47
C HIS A 285 -7.58 5.59 1.31
N ARG A 286 -8.59 5.27 2.11
CA ARG A 286 -8.61 4.04 2.91
C ARG A 286 -8.55 2.78 2.05
N ASN A 287 -9.33 2.73 0.97
CA ASN A 287 -9.26 1.64 -0.01
C ASN A 287 -7.88 1.55 -0.67
N LYS A 288 -7.21 2.70 -0.87
CA LYS A 288 -5.86 2.74 -1.43
C LYS A 288 -4.80 2.25 -0.44
N VAL A 289 -4.91 2.59 0.85
CA VAL A 289 -4.05 2.04 1.91
C VAL A 289 -4.19 0.52 1.96
N ALA A 290 -5.42 0.01 1.86
CA ALA A 290 -5.73 -1.42 1.80
C ALA A 290 -5.48 -2.06 0.41
N SER A 291 -4.63 -1.44 -0.40
CA SER A 291 -4.24 -1.92 -1.74
C SER A 291 -2.73 -2.03 -1.80
N LYS A 292 -2.22 -2.97 -2.60
CA LYS A 292 -0.77 -3.21 -2.72
C LYS A 292 -0.03 -1.95 -3.09
N LEU A 293 -0.59 -1.18 -4.02
CA LEU A 293 0.05 0.04 -4.49
C LEU A 293 0.15 1.10 -3.37
N GLY A 294 -0.90 1.30 -2.58
CA GLY A 294 -0.86 2.33 -1.53
C GLY A 294 0.01 1.91 -0.35
N LEU A 295 -0.09 0.65 0.09
CA LEU A 295 0.75 0.17 1.19
C LEU A 295 2.23 0.14 0.80
N ARG A 296 2.56 -0.19 -0.45
CA ARG A 296 3.91 -0.07 -1.00
C ARG A 296 4.47 1.35 -0.87
N GLU A 297 3.68 2.39 -1.15
CA GLU A 297 4.15 3.77 -1.01
C GLU A 297 4.35 4.17 0.47
N ILE A 298 3.54 3.63 1.37
CA ILE A 298 3.73 3.82 2.82
C ILE A 298 5.03 3.16 3.27
N PHE A 299 5.32 1.92 2.84
CA PHE A 299 6.59 1.27 3.13
C PHE A 299 7.79 1.97 2.49
N HIS A 300 7.65 2.54 1.28
CA HIS A 300 8.66 3.41 0.67
C HIS A 300 8.92 4.66 1.49
N PHE A 301 7.87 5.27 2.05
CA PHE A 301 8.00 6.41 2.94
C PHE A 301 8.77 6.02 4.21
N MET A 302 8.39 4.91 4.86
CA MET A 302 9.02 4.41 6.10
C MET A 302 10.44 3.87 5.91
N SER A 303 10.91 3.70 4.68
CA SER A 303 12.25 3.19 4.35
C SER A 303 13.12 4.21 3.62
N GLN A 304 12.64 5.44 3.45
CA GLN A 304 13.23 6.41 2.53
C GLN A 304 14.69 6.74 2.87
N ASP A 305 14.98 6.88 4.16
CA ASP A 305 16.31 7.22 4.68
C ASP A 305 17.07 6.00 5.25
N HIS A 306 16.50 4.81 5.10
CA HIS A 306 16.97 3.56 5.70
C HIS A 306 17.24 2.51 4.63
N LYS A 307 18.23 2.77 3.78
CA LYS A 307 18.70 1.79 2.79
C LYS A 307 20.01 1.16 3.24
N ASP A 308 20.10 -0.16 3.11
CA ASP A 308 21.35 -0.90 3.28
C ASP A 308 21.57 -1.75 2.03
N LEU A 309 22.51 -1.33 1.18
CA LEU A 309 22.69 -1.87 -0.18
C LEU A 309 21.39 -1.72 -1.01
N GLU A 310 20.95 -2.78 -1.69
CA GLU A 310 19.71 -2.78 -2.48
C GLU A 310 18.43 -2.94 -1.63
N TYR A 311 18.54 -3.12 -0.30
CA TYR A 311 17.41 -3.38 0.58
C TYR A 311 16.84 -2.09 1.18
N ARG A 312 15.51 -2.00 1.19
CA ARG A 312 14.75 -0.91 1.81
C ARG A 312 14.32 -1.34 3.20
N CYS A 313 15.10 -0.95 4.21
CA CYS A 313 14.85 -1.30 5.60
C CYS A 313 13.70 -0.43 6.14
N VAL A 314 12.54 -1.03 6.35
CA VAL A 314 11.37 -0.31 6.84
C VAL A 314 11.54 0.00 8.32
N ALA A 315 11.45 1.28 8.64
CA ALA A 315 11.54 1.81 9.99
C ALA A 315 10.16 2.32 10.43
N PRO A 316 9.41 1.56 11.25
CA PRO A 316 8.00 1.89 11.51
C PRO A 316 7.80 3.29 12.09
N TRP A 317 8.67 3.69 13.02
CA TRP A 317 8.61 4.99 13.69
C TRP A 317 8.70 6.20 12.76
N GLU A 318 9.16 6.07 11.51
CA GLU A 318 9.17 7.17 10.53
C GLU A 318 7.76 7.68 10.18
N LEU A 319 6.72 6.89 10.47
CA LEU A 319 5.34 7.32 10.29
C LEU A 319 4.90 8.36 11.35
N LEU A 320 5.61 8.44 12.49
CA LEU A 320 5.37 9.44 13.52
C LEU A 320 5.88 10.82 13.06
N PRO A 321 5.23 11.92 13.49
CA PRO A 321 5.76 13.25 13.27
C PRO A 321 7.08 13.45 14.06
N PRO A 322 8.06 14.22 13.53
CA PRO A 322 9.41 14.36 14.12
C PRO A 322 9.44 14.88 15.57
N GLU A 323 8.42 15.65 15.96
CA GLU A 323 8.33 16.32 17.26
C GLU A 323 8.06 15.34 18.44
N GLU A 324 7.45 14.18 18.16
CA GLU A 324 6.95 13.23 19.16
C GLU A 324 8.00 12.22 19.65
N MET A 325 9.22 12.23 19.09
CA MET A 325 10.32 11.40 19.62
C MET A 325 10.90 11.96 20.94
N SER A 326 10.38 13.10 21.44
CA SER A 326 11.04 13.91 22.48
C SER A 326 10.19 14.37 23.68
N ALA A 327 8.85 14.26 23.68
CA ALA A 327 8.03 14.66 24.84
C ALA A 327 6.61 14.04 24.80
N PRO A 328 6.05 13.58 25.93
CA PRO A 328 4.70 13.03 25.96
C PRO A 328 3.63 14.12 26.20
N THR A 329 2.44 13.89 25.65
CA THR A 329 1.16 14.53 26.00
C THR A 329 0.90 15.97 25.51
N GLN A 330 0.97 16.18 24.20
CA GLN A 330 0.11 17.19 23.54
C GLN A 330 -0.78 16.50 22.48
N HIS A 331 -1.97 16.09 22.97
CA HIS A 331 -3.12 15.44 22.32
C HIS A 331 -2.81 14.35 21.27
N ARG A 332 -2.86 13.06 21.69
CA ARG A 332 -2.82 11.86 20.82
C ARG A 332 -3.68 11.99 19.55
N GLU A 333 -4.81 12.69 19.63
CA GLU A 333 -5.67 13.01 18.48
C GLU A 333 -4.95 13.83 17.39
N ASP A 334 -4.15 14.83 17.76
CA ASP A 334 -3.33 15.61 16.83
C ASP A 334 -2.25 14.74 16.19
N THR A 335 -1.59 13.88 16.97
CA THR A 335 -0.63 12.90 16.44
C THR A 335 -1.29 11.97 15.41
N ARG A 336 -2.49 11.46 15.70
CA ARG A 336 -3.26 10.61 14.79
C ARG A 336 -3.68 11.36 13.52
N SER A 337 -4.10 12.62 13.64
CA SER A 337 -4.39 13.50 12.51
C SER A 337 -3.16 13.73 11.62
N LYS A 338 -2.00 14.02 12.24
CA LYS A 338 -0.71 14.16 11.55
C LYS A 338 -0.29 12.88 10.84
N ILE A 339 -0.48 11.71 11.47
CA ILE A 339 -0.25 10.40 10.84
C ILE A 339 -1.17 10.20 9.63
N CYS A 340 -2.46 10.54 9.73
CA CYS A 340 -3.36 10.51 8.58
C CYS A 340 -2.81 11.39 7.45
N GLY A 341 -2.40 12.62 7.76
CA GLY A 341 -1.76 13.52 6.78
C GLY A 341 -0.46 12.95 6.19
N THR A 342 0.34 12.19 6.95
CA THR A 342 1.53 11.49 6.45
C THR A 342 1.16 10.35 5.50
N ILE A 343 0.17 9.52 5.86
CA ILE A 343 -0.35 8.45 5.00
C ILE A 343 -0.86 9.06 3.70
N GLU A 344 -1.65 10.12 3.78
CA GLU A 344 -2.08 10.90 2.62
C GLU A 344 -0.89 11.33 1.77
N ARG A 345 0.10 12.04 2.32
CA ARG A 345 1.31 12.44 1.58
C ARG A 345 2.04 11.26 0.93
N ALA A 346 2.09 10.09 1.57
CA ALA A 346 2.69 8.88 1.01
C ALA A 346 1.89 8.36 -0.20
N LEU A 347 0.56 8.22 -0.07
CA LEU A 347 -0.33 7.85 -1.17
C LEU A 347 -0.30 8.86 -2.32
N TRP A 348 -0.01 10.12 -2.00
CA TRP A 348 0.13 11.19 -2.96
C TRP A 348 1.35 11.03 -3.91
N LYS A 349 2.29 10.10 -3.69
CA LYS A 349 3.44 9.86 -4.58
C LYS A 349 3.07 9.21 -5.94
N LEU A 350 1.83 8.75 -6.11
CA LEU A 350 1.38 8.00 -7.30
C LEU A 350 1.17 8.82 -8.59
N ASN A 351 1.40 10.14 -8.57
CA ASN A 351 1.30 11.01 -9.75
C ASN A 351 2.66 11.70 -10.02
N ILE A 352 3.62 10.90 -10.47
CA ILE A 352 5.07 11.11 -10.32
C ILE A 352 5.57 12.42 -10.97
N VAL A 353 5.30 12.66 -12.25
CA VAL A 353 5.89 13.80 -12.99
C VAL A 353 5.32 15.13 -12.50
N ALA A 354 3.99 15.23 -12.47
CA ALA A 354 3.28 16.44 -12.07
C ALA A 354 3.61 16.80 -10.61
N ARG A 355 3.65 15.83 -9.68
CA ARG A 355 3.95 16.12 -8.27
C ARG A 355 5.45 16.23 -7.95
N GLN A 356 6.35 15.59 -8.69
CA GLN A 356 7.77 15.92 -8.63
C GLN A 356 8.00 17.38 -9.01
N GLU A 357 7.29 17.88 -10.01
CA GLU A 357 7.32 19.29 -10.33
C GLU A 357 6.72 20.15 -9.21
N TYR A 358 5.54 19.81 -8.70
CA TYR A 358 4.89 20.57 -7.61
C TYR A 358 5.76 20.68 -6.35
N HIS A 359 6.40 19.58 -5.91
CA HIS A 359 7.16 19.54 -4.65
C HIS A 359 8.66 19.81 -4.81
N LYS A 360 9.30 19.26 -5.85
CA LYS A 360 10.76 19.32 -6.03
C LYS A 360 11.19 20.30 -7.12
N LYS A 361 10.24 20.84 -7.90
CA LYS A 361 10.46 21.79 -9.00
C LYS A 361 11.50 21.27 -9.98
N LEU A 362 11.50 19.97 -10.26
CA LEU A 362 12.54 19.29 -11.03
C LEU A 362 12.59 19.78 -12.48
N LEU A 363 11.45 19.88 -13.15
CA LEU A 363 11.37 20.43 -14.50
C LEU A 363 11.69 21.93 -14.46
N THR A 364 11.12 22.68 -13.50
CA THR A 364 11.48 24.10 -13.33
C THR A 364 12.99 24.30 -13.18
N LYS A 365 13.69 23.45 -12.42
CA LYS A 365 15.15 23.49 -12.24
C LYS A 365 15.90 23.15 -13.53
N LEU A 366 15.46 22.13 -14.27
CA LEU A 366 16.03 21.78 -15.58
C LEU A 366 15.91 22.92 -16.59
N PHE A 367 14.87 23.74 -16.50
CA PHE A 367 14.65 24.94 -17.31
C PHE A 367 15.12 26.23 -16.61
N GLY A 368 16.21 26.16 -15.85
CA GLY A 368 16.89 27.34 -15.30
C GLY A 368 16.07 28.14 -14.28
N GLY A 369 15.15 27.49 -13.57
CA GLY A 369 14.26 28.13 -12.60
C GLY A 369 12.97 28.71 -13.20
N ASN A 370 12.73 28.57 -14.51
CA ASN A 370 11.58 29.16 -15.17
C ASN A 370 10.41 28.17 -15.32
N SER A 371 9.47 28.20 -14.38
CA SER A 371 8.31 27.32 -14.35
C SER A 371 7.40 27.41 -15.57
N ARG A 372 7.34 28.58 -16.23
CA ARG A 372 6.50 28.77 -17.41
C ARG A 372 7.08 28.06 -18.63
N HIS A 373 8.39 28.17 -18.84
CA HIS A 373 9.07 27.45 -19.93
C HIS A 373 9.04 25.94 -19.71
N ALA A 374 9.24 25.49 -18.47
CA ALA A 374 9.13 24.08 -18.11
C ALA A 374 7.73 23.51 -18.37
N CYS A 375 6.68 24.27 -18.02
CA CYS A 375 5.28 23.91 -18.30
C CYS A 375 5.02 23.84 -19.81
N TYR A 376 5.47 24.82 -20.60
CA TYR A 376 5.33 24.78 -22.05
C TYR A 376 6.08 23.61 -22.71
N ALA A 377 7.27 23.26 -22.21
CA ALA A 377 8.01 22.10 -22.70
C ALA A 377 7.29 20.78 -22.38
N LEU A 378 6.72 20.67 -21.17
CA LEU A 378 5.87 19.53 -20.81
C LEU A 378 4.61 19.48 -21.69
N ALA A 379 3.95 20.62 -21.92
CA ALA A 379 2.79 20.74 -22.80
C ALA A 379 3.11 20.27 -24.22
N ALA A 380 4.22 20.74 -24.80
CA ALA A 380 4.68 20.32 -26.12
C ALA A 380 4.94 18.81 -26.18
N THR A 381 5.52 18.24 -25.11
CA THR A 381 5.79 16.80 -25.00
C THR A 381 4.50 15.99 -24.96
N ILE A 382 3.56 16.33 -24.06
CA ILE A 382 2.26 15.65 -23.92
C ILE A 382 1.47 15.74 -25.23
N PHE A 383 1.41 16.92 -25.83
CA PHE A 383 0.73 17.14 -27.11
C PHE A 383 1.33 16.29 -28.24
N SER A 384 2.67 16.28 -28.36
CA SER A 384 3.37 15.49 -29.39
C SER A 384 3.14 13.99 -29.21
N LEU A 385 3.21 13.50 -27.97
CA LEU A 385 2.89 12.10 -27.66
C LEU A 385 1.42 11.77 -27.95
N GLY A 386 0.51 12.73 -27.74
CA GLY A 386 -0.89 12.63 -28.14
C GLY A 386 -1.05 12.44 -29.65
N LEU A 387 -0.36 13.24 -30.46
CA LEU A 387 -0.38 13.08 -31.92
C LEU A 387 0.15 11.71 -32.37
N VAL A 388 1.25 11.24 -31.77
CA VAL A 388 1.80 9.91 -32.06
C VAL A 388 0.81 8.82 -31.67
N ARG A 389 0.19 8.92 -30.49
CA ARG A 389 -0.86 7.98 -30.03
C ARG A 389 -2.03 7.93 -31.00
N ASP A 390 -2.52 9.09 -31.46
CA ASP A 390 -3.68 9.16 -32.35
C ASP A 390 -3.35 8.61 -33.74
N TRP A 391 -2.12 8.84 -34.21
CA TRP A 391 -1.60 8.20 -35.42
C TRP A 391 -1.51 6.68 -35.27
N LEU A 392 -0.90 6.18 -34.19
CA LEU A 392 -0.79 4.75 -33.90
C LEU A 392 -2.17 4.08 -33.81
N TYR A 393 -3.11 4.73 -33.13
CA TYR A 393 -4.49 4.28 -33.04
C TYR A 393 -5.11 4.13 -34.42
N LYS A 394 -5.01 5.18 -35.25
CA LYS A 394 -5.59 5.18 -36.60
C LYS A 394 -4.98 4.08 -37.47
N GLN A 395 -3.66 3.92 -37.46
CA GLN A 395 -2.98 2.84 -38.18
C GLN A 395 -3.47 1.47 -37.71
N ALA A 396 -3.49 1.24 -36.41
CA ALA A 396 -3.90 -0.03 -35.83
C ALA A 396 -5.33 -0.42 -36.20
N ILE A 397 -6.29 0.51 -36.20
CA ILE A 397 -7.68 0.20 -36.55
C ILE A 397 -7.92 0.11 -38.06
N GLN A 398 -7.09 0.73 -38.90
CA GLN A 398 -7.23 0.66 -40.36
C GLN A 398 -7.01 -0.77 -40.86
N GLU A 399 -6.06 -1.48 -40.26
CA GLU A 399 -5.74 -2.89 -40.56
C GLU A 399 -6.81 -3.89 -40.10
N GLN A 400 -7.75 -3.46 -39.25
CA GLN A 400 -8.78 -4.35 -38.70
C GLN A 400 -9.96 -4.52 -39.67
N PRO A 401 -10.69 -5.66 -39.62
CA PRO A 401 -11.85 -5.88 -40.47
C PRO A 401 -12.98 -4.88 -40.17
N SER A 402 -13.69 -4.46 -41.22
CA SER A 402 -14.88 -3.63 -41.09
C SER A 402 -16.14 -4.49 -40.92
N HIS A 403 -17.15 -3.97 -40.21
CA HIS A 403 -18.41 -4.70 -39.99
C HIS A 403 -19.60 -3.99 -40.64
N ALA A 404 -20.50 -4.74 -41.29
CA ALA A 404 -21.60 -4.21 -42.10
C ALA A 404 -22.51 -3.23 -41.32
N LEU A 405 -22.81 -3.51 -40.05
CA LEU A 405 -23.62 -2.64 -39.19
C LEU A 405 -23.03 -1.23 -39.01
N LEU A 406 -21.70 -1.10 -39.06
CA LEU A 406 -21.00 0.17 -38.87
C LEU A 406 -20.77 0.91 -40.20
N LEU A 407 -21.09 0.31 -41.34
CA LEU A 407 -20.94 0.94 -42.66
C LEU A 407 -22.21 1.69 -43.10
N THR A 408 -23.26 1.66 -42.27
CA THR A 408 -24.54 2.31 -42.57
C THR A 408 -24.39 3.85 -42.62
N PRO A 409 -25.22 4.55 -43.42
CA PRO A 409 -25.22 6.02 -43.43
C PRO A 409 -25.45 6.62 -42.04
N ALA A 410 -26.31 5.98 -41.22
CA ALA A 410 -26.55 6.38 -39.84
C ALA A 410 -25.29 6.27 -38.96
N SER A 411 -24.52 5.19 -39.09
CA SER A 411 -23.28 5.01 -38.33
C SER A 411 -22.21 6.04 -38.73
N ARG A 412 -22.08 6.33 -40.03
CA ARG A 412 -21.18 7.39 -40.52
C ARG A 412 -21.60 8.77 -40.04
N LEU A 413 -22.89 9.09 -40.09
CA LEU A 413 -23.42 10.36 -39.58
C LEU A 413 -23.15 10.50 -38.08
N ALA A 414 -23.43 9.45 -37.29
CA ALA A 414 -23.09 9.43 -35.87
C ALA A 414 -21.59 9.63 -35.64
N GLY A 415 -20.74 9.00 -36.45
CA GLY A 415 -19.29 9.19 -36.40
C GLY A 415 -18.85 10.63 -36.64
N ILE A 416 -19.41 11.28 -37.66
CA ILE A 416 -19.15 12.70 -37.96
C ILE A 416 -19.66 13.60 -36.83
N SER A 417 -20.87 13.38 -36.32
CA SER A 417 -21.43 14.15 -35.22
C SER A 417 -20.58 14.06 -33.95
N LEU A 418 -20.09 12.86 -33.61
CA LEU A 418 -19.19 12.63 -32.48
C LEU A 418 -17.84 13.33 -32.67
N LEU A 419 -17.27 13.30 -33.88
CA LEU A 419 -16.03 14.02 -34.19
C LEU A 419 -16.21 15.53 -34.04
N VAL A 420 -17.29 16.10 -34.59
CA VAL A 420 -17.59 17.53 -34.49
C VAL A 420 -17.79 17.93 -33.04
N ALA A 421 -18.69 17.25 -32.32
CA ALA A 421 -18.97 17.57 -30.93
C ALA A 421 -17.75 17.36 -30.02
N GLY A 422 -16.99 16.29 -30.25
CA GLY A 422 -15.76 16.01 -29.50
C GLY A 422 -14.69 17.08 -29.70
N ASN A 423 -14.46 17.52 -30.94
CA ASN A 423 -13.53 18.61 -31.23
C ASN A 423 -14.01 19.95 -30.67
N VAL A 424 -15.32 20.22 -30.69
CA VAL A 424 -15.88 21.41 -30.03
C VAL A 424 -15.55 21.40 -28.55
N LEU A 425 -15.76 20.28 -27.84
CA LEU A 425 -15.43 20.16 -26.42
C LEU A 425 -13.93 20.35 -26.15
N VAL A 426 -13.05 19.70 -26.92
CA VAL A 426 -11.60 19.80 -26.75
C VAL A 426 -11.12 21.22 -27.02
N LEU A 427 -11.45 21.79 -28.18
CA LEU A 427 -10.96 23.11 -28.58
C LEU A 427 -11.48 24.23 -27.68
N SER A 428 -12.77 24.19 -27.31
CA SER A 428 -13.35 25.21 -26.43
C SER A 428 -12.82 25.11 -25.00
N SER A 429 -12.55 23.90 -24.48
CA SER A 429 -11.93 23.75 -23.16
C SER A 429 -10.47 24.19 -23.15
N THR A 430 -9.68 23.85 -24.17
CA THR A 430 -8.31 24.36 -24.32
C THR A 430 -8.27 25.87 -24.50
N TRP A 431 -9.23 26.46 -25.23
CA TRP A 431 -9.37 27.90 -25.34
C TRP A 431 -9.65 28.55 -23.97
N ALA A 432 -10.58 27.99 -23.21
CA ALA A 432 -10.99 28.54 -21.92
C ALA A 432 -9.90 28.41 -20.83
N LEU A 433 -9.16 27.29 -20.81
CA LEU A 433 -8.08 27.06 -19.85
C LEU A 433 -6.72 27.65 -20.28
N GLY A 434 -6.54 27.91 -21.58
CA GLY A 434 -5.24 28.19 -22.17
C GLY A 434 -4.30 26.98 -22.11
N ILE A 435 -3.08 27.13 -22.66
CA ILE A 435 -2.09 26.04 -22.73
C ILE A 435 -1.66 25.60 -21.32
N THR A 436 -1.37 26.55 -20.42
CA THR A 436 -0.92 26.22 -19.06
C THR A 436 -2.03 25.58 -18.23
N GLY A 437 -3.29 26.03 -18.34
CA GLY A 437 -4.41 25.39 -17.62
C GLY A 437 -4.74 24.01 -18.17
N THR A 438 -4.48 23.76 -19.46
CA THR A 438 -4.71 22.46 -20.11
C THR A 438 -3.64 21.42 -19.74
N PHE A 439 -2.38 21.84 -19.64
CA PHE A 439 -1.23 20.93 -19.49
C PHE A 439 -0.55 21.06 -18.12
N LEU A 440 -1.33 20.92 -17.04
CA LEU A 440 -0.84 20.78 -15.65
C LEU A 440 -0.06 21.99 -15.10
N GLY A 441 -0.36 23.21 -15.55
CA GLY A 441 0.31 24.45 -15.12
C GLY A 441 0.14 24.77 -13.64
N ASP A 442 -0.94 24.30 -13.01
CA ASP A 442 -1.18 24.36 -11.57
C ASP A 442 -0.07 23.67 -10.76
N TYR A 443 0.51 22.58 -11.27
CA TYR A 443 1.66 21.91 -10.65
C TYR A 443 2.96 22.73 -10.74
N PHE A 444 3.08 23.57 -11.76
CA PHE A 444 4.17 24.54 -11.90
C PHE A 444 3.96 25.78 -11.02
N GLY A 445 2.79 25.93 -10.39
CA GLY A 445 2.40 27.12 -9.62
C GLY A 445 1.76 28.21 -10.47
N ILE A 446 1.36 27.90 -11.70
CA ILE A 446 0.69 28.80 -12.64
C ILE A 446 -0.81 28.58 -12.50
N LEU A 447 -1.42 29.25 -11.53
CA LEU A 447 -2.84 29.09 -11.18
C LEU A 447 -3.68 30.13 -11.91
N MET A 448 -4.83 29.72 -12.45
CA MET A 448 -5.83 30.65 -12.99
C MET A 448 -6.47 31.44 -11.84
N ASP A 449 -6.93 32.66 -12.11
CA ASP A 449 -7.48 33.51 -11.05
C ASP A 449 -8.78 32.95 -10.47
N ASP A 450 -9.63 32.39 -11.33
CA ASP A 450 -10.87 31.71 -10.97
C ASP A 450 -11.01 30.39 -11.76
N MET A 451 -11.76 29.45 -11.21
CA MET A 451 -12.08 28.19 -11.89
C MET A 451 -13.05 28.46 -13.05
N VAL A 452 -12.74 27.89 -14.22
CA VAL A 452 -13.59 28.05 -15.41
C VAL A 452 -14.87 27.24 -15.25
N THR A 453 -16.00 27.94 -15.11
CA THR A 453 -17.33 27.34 -14.97
C THR A 453 -18.21 27.51 -16.21
N GLY A 454 -17.78 28.31 -17.19
CA GLY A 454 -18.47 28.53 -18.45
C GLY A 454 -18.35 27.36 -19.44
N PHE A 455 -18.84 27.55 -20.67
CA PHE A 455 -18.73 26.54 -21.72
C PHE A 455 -17.27 26.18 -22.02
N PRO A 456 -16.91 24.88 -22.13
CA PRO A 456 -17.78 23.68 -22.09
C PRO A 456 -17.94 23.02 -20.71
N PHE A 457 -17.35 23.58 -19.65
CA PHE A 457 -17.37 23.01 -18.29
C PHE A 457 -18.74 23.06 -17.62
N ASN A 458 -19.64 23.96 -18.04
CA ASN A 458 -21.05 23.94 -17.61
C ASN A 458 -21.86 22.78 -18.21
N VAL A 459 -21.37 22.12 -19.26
CA VAL A 459 -22.06 21.00 -19.93
C VAL A 459 -21.52 19.65 -19.42
N CYS A 460 -20.22 19.54 -19.21
CA CYS A 460 -19.59 18.33 -18.67
C CYS A 460 -18.33 18.67 -17.87
N GLY A 461 -18.04 17.92 -16.80
CA GLY A 461 -16.93 18.24 -15.88
C GLY A 461 -15.53 18.08 -16.47
N ALA A 462 -15.35 17.22 -17.47
CA ALA A 462 -14.06 16.87 -18.06
C ALA A 462 -14.07 16.91 -19.61
N PRO A 463 -14.35 18.08 -20.21
CA PRO A 463 -14.64 18.22 -21.64
C PRO A 463 -13.55 17.68 -22.57
N MET A 464 -12.28 17.78 -22.18
CA MET A 464 -11.16 17.23 -22.97
C MET A 464 -11.19 15.69 -23.01
N TYR A 465 -11.47 15.04 -21.89
CA TYR A 465 -11.55 13.59 -21.79
C TYR A 465 -12.76 13.04 -22.53
N TRP A 466 -13.92 13.67 -22.37
CA TRP A 466 -15.13 13.33 -23.11
C TRP A 466 -14.96 13.56 -24.61
N GLY A 467 -14.44 14.72 -25.01
CA GLY A 467 -14.26 15.06 -26.42
C GLY A 467 -13.23 14.18 -27.14
N SER A 468 -12.15 13.80 -26.45
CA SER A 468 -11.18 12.83 -26.96
C SER A 468 -11.81 11.43 -27.13
N THR A 469 -12.59 10.97 -26.15
CA THR A 469 -13.34 9.70 -26.24
C THR A 469 -14.31 9.71 -27.42
N MET A 470 -15.05 10.81 -27.61
CA MET A 470 -15.95 10.98 -28.76
C MET A 470 -15.18 10.97 -30.08
N SER A 471 -13.96 11.52 -30.12
CA SER A 471 -13.13 11.52 -31.32
C SER A 471 -12.61 10.12 -31.68
N PHE A 472 -12.20 9.32 -30.70
CA PHE A 472 -11.86 7.90 -30.90
C PHE A 472 -13.07 7.11 -31.41
N LEU A 473 -14.22 7.23 -30.74
CA LEU A 473 -15.44 6.54 -31.14
C LEU A 473 -15.89 6.96 -32.53
N GLY A 474 -15.90 8.26 -32.79
CA GLY A 474 -16.33 8.83 -34.07
C GLY A 474 -15.46 8.35 -35.23
N THR A 475 -14.14 8.25 -35.02
CA THR A 475 -13.21 7.68 -35.99
C THR A 475 -13.48 6.19 -36.23
N ALA A 476 -13.72 5.42 -35.17
CA ALA A 476 -14.04 3.99 -35.28
C ALA A 476 -15.34 3.75 -36.08
N LEU A 477 -16.38 4.55 -35.82
CA LEU A 477 -17.65 4.48 -36.55
C LEU A 477 -17.51 4.92 -38.00
N LEU A 478 -16.79 6.02 -38.26
CA LEU A 478 -16.59 6.53 -39.62
C LEU A 478 -15.83 5.53 -40.51
N LEU A 479 -14.85 4.82 -39.96
CA LEU A 479 -14.10 3.78 -40.66
C LEU A 479 -14.79 2.40 -40.62
N GLY A 480 -15.89 2.27 -39.87
CA GLY A 480 -16.66 1.04 -39.72
C GLY A 480 -15.90 -0.08 -38.99
N LYS A 481 -15.03 0.25 -38.04
CA LYS A 481 -14.08 -0.67 -37.38
C LYS A 481 -14.54 -1.06 -35.95
N PRO A 482 -14.98 -2.30 -35.71
CA PRO A 482 -15.39 -2.75 -34.37
C PRO A 482 -14.25 -2.72 -33.35
N ALA A 483 -13.02 -3.06 -33.76
CA ALA A 483 -11.84 -2.99 -32.90
C ALA A 483 -11.63 -1.57 -32.34
N GLY A 484 -11.91 -0.54 -33.14
CA GLY A 484 -11.85 0.85 -32.70
C GLY A 484 -12.88 1.18 -31.61
N VAL A 485 -14.05 0.54 -31.61
CA VAL A 485 -15.07 0.68 -30.56
C VAL A 485 -14.58 0.06 -29.25
N PHE A 486 -13.99 -1.14 -29.29
CA PHE A 486 -13.41 -1.77 -28.09
C PHE A 486 -12.25 -0.97 -27.52
N ILE A 487 -11.35 -0.46 -28.37
CA ILE A 487 -10.26 0.40 -27.93
C ILE A 487 -10.80 1.70 -27.33
N THR A 488 -11.86 2.28 -27.92
CA THR A 488 -12.52 3.47 -27.34
C THR A 488 -13.06 3.17 -25.94
N ALA A 489 -13.73 2.02 -25.73
CA ALA A 489 -14.21 1.63 -24.42
C ALA A 489 -13.07 1.48 -23.40
N TRP A 490 -11.93 0.92 -23.83
CA TRP A 490 -10.72 0.86 -23.00
C TRP A 490 -10.19 2.26 -22.65
N VAL A 491 -10.06 3.15 -23.64
CA VAL A 491 -9.63 4.54 -23.43
C VAL A 491 -10.57 5.25 -22.45
N TYR A 492 -11.88 5.06 -22.59
CA TYR A 492 -12.87 5.61 -21.66
C TYR A 492 -12.66 5.13 -20.23
N ILE A 493 -12.42 3.83 -20.00
CA ILE A 493 -12.13 3.28 -18.67
C ILE A 493 -10.86 3.93 -18.09
N VAL A 494 -9.80 4.05 -18.89
CA VAL A 494 -8.54 4.69 -18.48
C VAL A 494 -8.78 6.16 -18.11
N TYR A 495 -9.59 6.89 -18.89
CA TYR A 495 -9.93 8.28 -18.62
C TYR A 495 -10.77 8.44 -17.36
N CYS A 496 -11.76 7.59 -17.11
CA CYS A 496 -12.51 7.58 -15.86
C CYS A 496 -11.59 7.30 -14.66
N ALA A 497 -10.63 6.39 -14.81
CA ALA A 497 -9.63 6.14 -13.77
C ALA A 497 -8.77 7.39 -13.53
N ALA A 498 -8.27 8.03 -14.59
CA ALA A 498 -7.46 9.26 -14.49
C ALA A 498 -8.19 10.40 -13.79
N LEU A 499 -9.43 10.68 -14.18
CA LEU A 499 -10.26 11.74 -13.56
C LEU A 499 -10.48 11.53 -12.06
N ARG A 500 -10.64 10.27 -11.63
CA ARG A 500 -10.75 9.93 -10.21
C ARG A 500 -9.50 10.26 -9.39
N TYR A 501 -8.35 10.47 -10.04
CA TYR A 501 -7.09 10.88 -9.41
C TYR A 501 -6.77 12.37 -9.59
N GLU A 502 -7.13 12.98 -10.73
CA GLU A 502 -6.81 14.37 -11.04
C GLU A 502 -7.76 15.37 -10.37
N ASP A 503 -9.08 15.16 -10.47
CA ASP A 503 -10.10 16.13 -10.02
C ASP A 503 -9.96 16.53 -8.53
N PRO A 504 -9.76 15.58 -7.59
CA PRO A 504 -9.63 15.93 -6.17
C PRO A 504 -8.35 16.74 -5.87
N PHE A 505 -7.29 16.55 -6.67
CA PHE A 505 -6.01 17.19 -6.39
C PHE A 505 -5.95 18.62 -6.91
N THR A 506 -6.39 18.86 -8.15
CA THR A 506 -6.47 20.23 -8.68
C THR A 506 -7.38 21.06 -7.79
N SER A 507 -8.54 20.53 -7.38
CA SER A 507 -9.44 21.17 -6.40
C SER A 507 -8.73 21.54 -5.09
N ALA A 508 -7.88 20.66 -4.55
CA ALA A 508 -7.12 20.91 -3.33
C ALA A 508 -6.07 22.02 -3.48
N ILE A 509 -5.43 22.17 -4.66
CA ILE A 509 -4.50 23.27 -4.93
C ILE A 509 -5.22 24.62 -4.90
N TYR A 510 -6.37 24.74 -5.56
CA TYR A 510 -7.16 25.97 -5.57
C TYR A 510 -7.72 26.30 -4.17
N ALA A 511 -8.25 25.32 -3.44
CA ALA A 511 -8.71 25.51 -2.06
C ALA A 511 -7.58 25.92 -1.10
N LYS A 512 -6.33 25.48 -1.34
CA LYS A 512 -5.17 25.95 -0.58
C LYS A 512 -4.88 27.43 -0.88
N ARG A 513 -4.88 27.84 -2.15
CA ARG A 513 -4.68 29.25 -2.55
C ARG A 513 -5.74 30.17 -1.93
N GLU A 514 -7.00 29.76 -1.92
CA GLU A 514 -8.08 30.54 -1.29
C GLU A 514 -7.88 30.71 0.21
N ARG A 515 -7.48 29.65 0.92
CA ARG A 515 -7.14 29.72 2.35
C ARG A 515 -5.97 30.67 2.61
N GLU A 516 -4.93 30.64 1.77
CA GLU A 516 -3.78 31.54 1.87
C GLU A 516 -4.18 33.00 1.59
N ARG A 517 -5.02 33.25 0.58
CA ARG A 517 -5.60 34.58 0.30
C ARG A 517 -6.46 35.10 1.47
N ALA A 518 -7.30 34.25 2.05
CA ALA A 518 -8.13 34.60 3.20
C ALA A 518 -7.29 34.91 4.45
N ALA A 519 -6.22 34.15 4.69
CA ALA A 519 -5.29 34.39 5.79
C ALA A 519 -4.54 35.72 5.64
N MET A 520 -4.08 36.05 4.43
CA MET A 520 -3.43 37.33 4.14
C MET A 520 -4.41 38.52 4.22
N GLY A 521 -5.64 38.36 3.72
CA GLY A 521 -6.69 39.38 3.83
C GLY A 521 -7.17 39.62 5.27
N GLY A 522 -7.20 38.58 6.10
CA GLY A 522 -7.49 38.67 7.54
C GLY A 522 -6.36 39.34 8.33
N ALA A 523 -5.10 39.12 7.95
CA ALA A 523 -3.95 39.80 8.55
C ALA A 523 -3.92 41.30 8.20
N ALA A 524 -4.28 41.67 6.95
CA ALA A 524 -4.38 43.07 6.53
C ALA A 524 -5.52 43.83 7.22
N LYS A 525 -6.65 43.16 7.51
CA LYS A 525 -7.78 43.74 8.27
C LYS A 525 -7.52 43.87 9.78
N LYS A 526 -6.51 43.19 10.33
CA LYS A 526 -6.10 43.29 11.75
C LYS A 526 -5.06 44.39 11.99
N GLN A 527 -4.55 45.04 10.94
CA GLN A 527 -3.54 46.10 10.99
C GLN A 527 -4.11 47.50 10.65
N ILE A 528 -5.42 47.61 10.47
CA ILE A 528 -6.19 48.87 10.42
C ILE A 528 -7.03 48.91 11.69
#